data_AF-A0A2M9A3K5-F1
#
_entry.id   AF-A0A2M9A3K5-F1
#
_cell.length_a   1.000
_cell.length_b   1.000
_cell.length_c   1.000
_cell.angle_alpha   90.00
_cell.angle_beta   90.00
_cell.angle_gamma   90.00
#
_symmetry.space_group_name_H-M   'P 1'
#
loop_
_entity.id
_entity.type
_entity.pdbx_description
1 polymer ?
#
loop_
_entity_poly.entity_id
_entity_poly.type
_entity_poly.pdbx_seq_one_letter_code
_entity_poly.pdbx_strand_id
1 'polypeptide(L)'
;MKKLIIVLFAAVCCECWSVPKPMESIENYNVMLIHGAYGKEKGFLDISDTTKTKEAYAATKALDNGAALGRYHENLDDEPRLLHWLTTKVFDEPEMNVDDVHPKHSYVYQWRSFSNPANSSYNNAFELGDRTWFMPATRYEHRRAMMEEAQEVKASVYDSTERKYIYGQEALDTIRRNTDLYRQLASRYILIGHSMGGVVSREYVQGDFYNGDVDKIITLDSPHEGTGALNMRLGLLLFCMKICRRNFKENRV
;
A
#
# COMPACT_ATOMS: atom_id res chain seq x y z
N MET A 1 26.99 -21.94 -44.50
CA MET A 1 27.72 -21.42 -43.32
C MET A 1 27.04 -20.20 -42.69
N LYS A 2 26.83 -19.08 -43.39
CA LYS A 2 26.19 -17.87 -42.81
C LYS A 2 24.83 -18.09 -42.14
N LYS A 3 23.94 -18.88 -42.74
CA LYS A 3 22.61 -19.19 -42.17
C LYS A 3 22.69 -20.04 -40.89
N LEU A 4 23.69 -20.92 -40.79
CA LEU A 4 23.89 -21.77 -39.62
C LEU A 4 24.36 -20.95 -38.41
N ILE A 5 25.23 -19.96 -38.66
CA ILE A 5 25.75 -19.04 -37.63
C ILE A 5 24.62 -18.18 -37.05
N ILE A 6 23.69 -17.68 -37.88
CA ILE A 6 22.55 -16.87 -37.43
C ILE A 6 21.62 -17.69 -36.53
N VAL A 7 21.35 -18.95 -36.90
CA VAL A 7 20.50 -19.85 -36.08
C VAL A 7 21.18 -20.17 -34.75
N LEU A 8 22.49 -20.41 -34.74
CA LEU A 8 23.25 -20.64 -33.52
C LEU A 8 23.26 -19.40 -32.61
N PHE A 9 23.41 -18.21 -33.18
CA PHE A 9 23.39 -16.96 -32.43
C PHE A 9 21.99 -16.69 -31.83
N ALA A 10 20.93 -16.94 -32.60
CA ALA A 10 19.55 -16.84 -32.12
C ALA A 10 19.26 -17.85 -30.99
N ALA A 11 19.72 -19.10 -31.13
CA ALA A 11 19.56 -20.12 -30.09
C ALA A 11 20.30 -19.73 -28.80
N VAL A 12 21.54 -19.24 -28.88
CA VAL A 12 22.30 -18.75 -27.72
C VAL A 12 21.62 -17.55 -27.08
N CYS A 13 21.10 -16.59 -27.87
CA CYS A 13 20.35 -15.46 -27.32
C CYS A 13 19.06 -15.91 -26.62
N CYS A 14 18.33 -16.89 -27.18
CA CYS A 14 17.14 -17.45 -26.57
C CYS A 14 17.46 -18.19 -25.26
N GLU A 15 18.53 -18.99 -25.21
CA GLU A 15 18.95 -19.70 -23.99
C GLU A 15 19.49 -18.74 -22.91
N CYS A 16 20.20 -17.68 -23.30
CA CYS A 16 20.62 -16.63 -22.37
C CYS A 16 19.44 -15.85 -21.77
N TRP A 17 18.30 -15.78 -22.47
CA TRP A 17 17.08 -15.13 -22.00
C TRP A 17 16.15 -16.08 -21.22
N SER A 18 16.35 -17.39 -21.34
CA SER A 18 15.57 -18.42 -20.64
C SER A 18 16.20 -18.87 -19.33
N VAL A 19 17.29 -18.25 -18.88
CA VAL A 19 17.85 -18.53 -17.54
C VAL A 19 16.81 -18.06 -16.52
N PRO A 20 16.21 -18.96 -15.71
CA PRO A 20 15.33 -18.54 -14.64
C PRO A 20 16.14 -17.64 -13.71
N LYS A 21 15.74 -16.36 -13.64
CA LYS A 21 16.35 -15.46 -12.67
C LYS A 21 16.09 -16.05 -11.28
N PRO A 22 17.14 -16.26 -10.46
CA PRO A 22 16.95 -16.74 -9.10
C PRO A 22 15.96 -15.81 -8.40
N MET A 23 15.04 -16.39 -7.63
CA MET A 23 14.05 -15.62 -6.89
C MET A 23 14.79 -14.64 -5.96
N GLU A 24 14.63 -13.34 -6.20
CA GLU A 24 15.26 -12.32 -5.38
C GLU A 24 14.74 -12.44 -3.93
N SER A 25 15.61 -12.23 -2.94
CA SER A 25 15.22 -12.24 -1.53
C SER A 25 14.09 -11.24 -1.28
N ILE A 26 13.15 -11.60 -0.40
CA ILE A 26 12.02 -10.73 -0.03
C ILE A 26 12.51 -9.40 0.58
N GLU A 27 13.70 -9.40 1.16
CA GLU A 27 14.36 -8.22 1.75
C GLU A 27 14.69 -7.13 0.70
N ASN A 28 14.73 -7.49 -0.59
CA ASN A 28 14.91 -6.53 -1.68
C ASN A 28 13.61 -5.85 -2.11
N TYR A 29 12.48 -6.21 -1.49
CA TYR A 29 11.16 -5.69 -1.80
C TYR A 29 10.54 -4.98 -0.60
N ASN A 30 9.82 -3.89 -0.87
CA ASN A 30 8.83 -3.38 0.06
C ASN A 30 7.52 -4.11 -0.20
N VAL A 31 7.08 -4.93 0.75
CA VAL A 31 5.78 -5.59 0.69
C VAL A 31 4.74 -4.68 1.31
N MET A 32 3.63 -4.42 0.63
CA MET A 32 2.57 -3.54 1.13
C MET A 32 1.22 -4.25 1.12
N LEU A 33 0.49 -4.18 2.24
CA LEU A 33 -0.89 -4.64 2.32
C LEU A 33 -1.86 -3.46 2.20
N ILE A 34 -2.49 -3.36 1.04
CA ILE A 34 -3.34 -2.22 0.67
C ILE A 34 -4.80 -2.63 0.79
N HIS A 35 -5.55 -1.81 1.52
CA HIS A 35 -6.99 -1.95 1.62
C HIS A 35 -7.70 -0.69 1.16
N GLY A 36 -8.66 -0.85 0.23
CA GLY A 36 -9.17 0.29 -0.54
C GLY A 36 -10.52 0.84 -0.10
N ALA A 37 -11.44 0.04 0.43
CA ALA A 37 -12.84 0.45 0.56
C ALA A 37 -13.31 0.49 2.01
N TYR A 38 -13.47 1.71 2.53
CA TYR A 38 -14.17 1.97 3.80
C TYR A 38 -14.94 3.28 3.73
N GLY A 39 -15.78 3.54 4.73
CA GLY A 39 -16.44 4.83 4.88
C GLY A 39 -15.41 5.97 5.08
N LYS A 40 -15.80 7.20 4.72
CA LYS A 40 -14.94 8.39 4.81
C LYS A 40 -14.42 8.61 6.23
N GLU A 41 -15.23 8.29 7.24
CA GLU A 41 -14.91 8.36 8.66
C GLU A 41 -13.75 7.44 9.06
N LYS A 42 -13.45 6.43 8.25
CA LYS A 42 -12.35 5.49 8.49
C LYS A 42 -11.01 5.95 7.94
N GLY A 43 -10.99 7.07 7.22
CA GLY A 43 -9.77 7.74 6.79
C GLY A 43 -9.03 8.39 7.95
N PHE A 44 -7.78 8.77 7.70
CA PHE A 44 -6.98 9.45 8.71
C PHE A 44 -7.06 10.98 8.64
N LEU A 45 -7.80 11.57 7.68
CA LEU A 45 -7.89 13.03 7.58
C LEU A 45 -8.74 13.68 8.67
N ASP A 46 -9.67 12.95 9.28
CA ASP A 46 -10.58 13.45 10.30
C ASP A 46 -10.03 13.29 11.72
N ILE A 47 -8.74 13.57 11.88
CA ILE A 47 -8.06 13.43 13.17
C ILE A 47 -7.86 14.82 13.79
N SER A 48 -8.58 15.06 14.88
CA SER A 48 -8.38 16.24 15.76
C SER A 48 -7.05 16.20 16.53
N ASP A 49 -6.47 15.01 16.68
CA ASP A 49 -5.24 14.71 17.41
C ASP A 49 -3.98 14.83 16.53
N THR A 50 -3.19 15.89 16.72
CA THR A 50 -1.94 16.13 15.97
C THR A 50 -0.83 15.13 16.26
N THR A 51 -0.91 14.31 17.32
CA THR A 51 0.14 13.30 17.61
C THR A 51 0.20 12.20 16.56
N LYS A 52 -0.88 12.06 15.79
CA LYS A 52 -1.08 11.13 14.69
C LYS A 52 -0.57 11.63 13.35
N THR A 53 -0.02 12.84 13.27
CA THR A 53 0.48 13.41 12.00
C THR A 53 2.00 13.42 11.88
N LYS A 54 2.68 12.80 12.86
CA LYS A 54 4.12 12.54 12.84
C LYS A 54 4.52 11.74 11.59
N GLU A 55 5.77 11.87 11.18
CA GLU A 55 6.43 11.01 10.19
C GLU A 55 6.15 9.52 10.44
N ALA A 56 6.10 8.70 9.38
CA ALA A 56 5.70 7.31 9.48
C ALA A 56 6.60 6.51 10.44
N TYR A 57 7.89 6.82 10.48
CA TYR A 57 8.86 6.21 11.39
C TYR A 57 8.62 6.55 12.87
N ALA A 58 8.14 7.77 13.16
CA ALA A 58 7.95 8.29 14.52
C ALA A 58 6.52 8.09 15.06
N ALA A 59 5.61 7.57 14.24
CA ALA A 59 4.22 7.36 14.60
C ALA A 59 4.09 6.18 15.58
N THR A 60 3.88 6.48 16.86
CA THR A 60 3.73 5.48 17.93
C THR A 60 2.37 4.80 17.98
N LYS A 61 1.41 5.27 17.18
CA LYS A 61 0.08 4.66 17.03
C LYS A 61 -0.25 4.54 15.55
N ALA A 62 -0.84 3.40 15.18
CA ALA A 62 -1.39 3.22 13.84
C ALA A 62 -2.44 4.31 13.54
N LEU A 63 -2.45 4.77 12.29
CA LEU A 63 -3.39 5.79 11.79
C LEU A 63 -4.56 5.17 11.05
N ASP A 64 -4.77 3.87 11.21
CA ASP A 64 -6.00 3.26 10.79
C ASP A 64 -7.11 3.64 11.78
N ASN A 65 -8.26 4.05 11.28
CA ASN A 65 -9.47 4.19 12.10
C ASN A 65 -10.33 2.91 11.99
N GLY A 66 -9.68 1.73 11.98
CA GLY A 66 -10.32 0.45 11.70
C GLY A 66 -10.45 0.12 10.21
N ALA A 67 -9.70 0.82 9.34
CA ALA A 67 -9.58 0.50 7.92
C ALA A 67 -8.35 -0.37 7.58
N ALA A 68 -7.54 -0.74 8.58
CA ALA A 68 -6.51 -1.74 8.45
C ALA A 68 -7.09 -3.17 8.49
N LEU A 69 -6.42 -4.09 7.81
CA LEU A 69 -6.85 -5.49 7.71
C LEU A 69 -6.22 -6.36 8.79
N GLY A 70 -6.04 -5.78 9.98
CA GLY A 70 -5.43 -6.45 11.11
C GLY A 70 -4.40 -5.61 11.84
N ARG A 71 -3.72 -6.29 12.76
CA ARG A 71 -2.57 -5.81 13.49
C ARG A 71 -1.41 -6.78 13.24
N TYR A 72 -0.20 -6.38 13.61
CA TYR A 72 0.98 -7.25 13.52
C TYR A 72 1.05 -8.29 14.65
N HIS A 73 0.38 -8.02 15.78
CA HIS A 73 0.29 -8.94 16.91
C HIS A 73 -1.10 -9.60 16.96
N GLU A 74 -1.16 -10.79 17.55
CA GLU A 74 -2.41 -11.43 17.93
C GLU A 74 -2.97 -10.73 19.18
N ASN A 75 -4.26 -10.40 19.15
CA ASN A 75 -4.96 -10.01 20.37
C ASN A 75 -5.71 -11.28 20.79
N LEU A 76 -5.43 -11.80 21.99
CA LEU A 76 -5.95 -13.10 22.44
C LEU A 76 -7.49 -13.20 22.42
N ASP A 77 -8.17 -12.06 22.35
CA ASP A 77 -9.63 -11.93 22.30
C ASP A 77 -10.21 -11.68 20.88
N ASP A 78 -9.39 -11.50 19.83
CA ASP A 78 -9.84 -11.26 18.46
C ASP A 78 -9.38 -12.37 17.50
N GLU A 79 -10.24 -12.74 16.55
CA GLU A 79 -9.89 -13.62 15.44
C GLU A 79 -8.68 -13.06 14.64
N PRO A 80 -7.69 -13.90 14.27
CA PRO A 80 -6.50 -13.47 13.56
C PRO A 80 -6.89 -12.85 12.21
N ARG A 81 -6.57 -11.56 12.06
CA ARG A 81 -6.89 -10.80 10.85
C ARG A 81 -5.82 -11.00 9.76
N LEU A 82 -6.17 -10.67 8.52
CA LEU A 82 -5.36 -10.93 7.33
C LEU A 82 -3.90 -10.48 7.44
N LEU A 83 -3.62 -9.31 8.04
CA LEU A 83 -2.25 -8.84 8.24
C LEU A 83 -1.42 -9.81 9.11
N HIS A 84 -1.97 -10.24 10.25
CA HIS A 84 -1.30 -11.17 11.17
C HIS A 84 -1.08 -12.54 10.53
N TRP A 85 -2.07 -13.04 9.78
CA TRP A 85 -1.92 -14.29 9.03
C TRP A 85 -0.83 -14.20 7.96
N LEU A 86 -0.78 -13.09 7.21
CA LEU A 86 0.28 -12.87 6.22
C LEU A 86 1.66 -12.86 6.87
N THR A 87 1.86 -12.05 7.92
CA THR A 87 3.17 -11.91 8.56
C THR A 87 3.64 -13.23 9.18
N THR A 88 2.77 -13.96 9.89
CA THR A 88 3.18 -15.18 10.62
C THR A 88 3.17 -16.47 9.82
N LYS A 89 2.28 -16.61 8.81
CA LYS A 89 2.11 -17.88 8.06
C LYS A 89 2.66 -17.83 6.64
N VAL A 90 2.87 -16.63 6.09
CA VAL A 90 3.41 -16.46 4.72
C VAL A 90 4.83 -15.93 4.78
N PHE A 91 5.11 -14.97 5.65
CA PHE A 91 6.45 -14.37 5.82
C PHE A 91 7.24 -14.93 7.00
N ASP A 92 6.66 -15.86 7.77
CA ASP A 92 7.28 -16.51 8.94
C ASP A 92 7.94 -15.52 9.92
N GLU A 93 7.32 -14.35 10.10
CA GLU A 93 7.78 -13.34 11.04
C GLU A 93 7.62 -13.81 12.49
N PRO A 94 8.58 -13.49 13.37
CA PRO A 94 8.42 -13.77 14.79
C PRO A 94 7.25 -12.96 15.35
N GLU A 95 6.54 -13.55 16.32
CA GLU A 95 5.46 -12.85 17.01
C GLU A 95 5.99 -11.59 17.70
N MET A 96 5.32 -10.47 17.44
CA MET A 96 5.65 -9.18 18.03
C MET A 96 4.91 -8.99 19.35
N ASN A 97 5.61 -8.51 20.37
CA ASN A 97 4.97 -8.02 21.58
C ASN A 97 4.12 -6.78 21.26
N VAL A 98 3.08 -6.54 22.06
CA VAL A 98 2.18 -5.39 21.89
C VAL A 98 2.92 -4.05 21.88
N ASP A 99 3.96 -3.92 22.71
CA ASP A 99 4.78 -2.70 22.81
C ASP A 99 5.74 -2.50 21.61
N ASP A 100 6.00 -3.57 20.86
CA ASP A 100 6.93 -3.60 19.71
C ASP A 100 6.20 -3.53 18.36
N VAL A 101 4.87 -3.43 18.36
CA VAL A 101 4.04 -3.39 17.14
C VAL A 101 4.39 -2.14 16.34
N HIS A 102 5.17 -2.31 15.27
CA HIS A 102 5.53 -1.24 14.36
C HIS A 102 5.94 -1.81 12.99
N PRO A 103 5.59 -1.16 11.85
CA PRO A 103 5.91 -1.64 10.50
C PRO A 103 7.41 -1.72 10.24
N LYS A 104 8.23 -0.99 11.02
CA LYS A 104 9.70 -1.10 10.95
C LYS A 104 10.20 -2.51 11.31
N HIS A 105 9.44 -3.25 12.11
CA HIS A 105 9.76 -4.62 12.53
C HIS A 105 9.11 -5.72 11.67
N SER A 106 8.23 -5.36 10.72
CA SER A 106 7.49 -6.30 9.85
C SER A 106 7.95 -6.22 8.39
N TYR A 107 8.00 -7.31 7.64
CA TYR A 107 8.25 -7.27 6.19
C TYR A 107 7.09 -6.61 5.43
N VAL A 108 5.86 -6.71 5.96
CA VAL A 108 4.66 -6.11 5.37
C VAL A 108 4.41 -4.72 5.95
N TYR A 109 4.20 -3.74 5.09
CA TYR A 109 3.76 -2.40 5.47
C TYR A 109 2.23 -2.27 5.34
N GLN A 110 1.61 -1.93 6.47
CA GLN A 110 0.24 -1.44 6.64
C GLN A 110 0.17 -0.67 7.97
N TRP A 111 0.29 0.66 7.93
CA TRP A 111 0.30 1.50 9.15
C TRP A 111 -0.82 2.53 9.21
N ARG A 112 -1.45 2.78 8.08
CA ARG A 112 -2.56 3.73 7.94
C ARG A 112 -3.52 3.30 6.84
N SER A 113 -4.73 3.83 6.91
CA SER A 113 -5.67 3.81 5.80
C SER A 113 -5.29 4.85 4.74
N PHE A 114 -6.05 4.87 3.63
CA PHE A 114 -6.11 6.05 2.78
C PHE A 114 -6.66 7.25 3.55
N SER A 115 -6.34 8.45 3.06
CA SER A 115 -6.73 9.73 3.63
C SER A 115 -8.25 9.88 3.64
N ASN A 116 -8.88 9.49 2.53
CA ASN A 116 -10.32 9.30 2.39
C ASN A 116 -10.59 7.95 1.69
N PRO A 117 -10.81 6.85 2.44
CA PRO A 117 -11.03 5.53 1.86
C PRO A 117 -12.29 5.45 0.97
N ALA A 118 -13.27 6.34 1.17
CA ALA A 118 -14.47 6.42 0.34
C ALA A 118 -14.24 7.14 -1.01
N ASN A 119 -13.01 7.53 -1.31
CA ASN A 119 -12.65 8.20 -2.56
C ASN A 119 -12.59 7.20 -3.74
N SER A 120 -12.40 7.71 -4.95
CA SER A 120 -12.23 6.87 -6.14
C SER A 120 -10.94 6.05 -6.08
N SER A 121 -10.90 4.93 -6.80
CA SER A 121 -9.69 4.12 -6.95
C SER A 121 -8.54 4.93 -7.53
N TYR A 122 -8.84 5.81 -8.48
CA TYR A 122 -7.90 6.77 -9.08
C TYR A 122 -7.23 7.67 -8.04
N ASN A 123 -8.02 8.37 -7.21
CA ASN A 123 -7.44 9.27 -6.21
C ASN A 123 -6.69 8.52 -5.11
N ASN A 124 -7.16 7.33 -4.72
CA ASN A 124 -6.42 6.47 -3.79
C ASN A 124 -5.13 5.93 -4.41
N ALA A 125 -5.07 5.75 -5.74
CA ALA A 125 -3.85 5.36 -6.44
C ALA A 125 -2.82 6.50 -6.47
N PHE A 126 -3.25 7.75 -6.62
CA PHE A 126 -2.37 8.92 -6.42
C PHE A 126 -1.75 8.90 -5.02
N GLU A 127 -2.57 8.70 -3.99
CA GLU A 127 -2.08 8.60 -2.60
C GLU A 127 -1.17 7.38 -2.36
N LEU A 128 -1.38 6.29 -3.08
CA LEU A 128 -0.57 5.10 -2.95
C LEU A 128 0.89 5.37 -3.35
N GLY A 129 1.13 6.00 -4.51
CA GLY A 129 2.47 6.01 -5.11
C GLY A 129 2.90 7.28 -5.85
N ASP A 130 2.05 8.29 -6.04
CA ASP A 130 2.51 9.55 -6.64
C ASP A 130 3.40 10.31 -5.65
N ARG A 131 4.67 10.54 -6.02
CA ARG A 131 5.66 11.23 -5.18
C ARG A 131 5.35 12.71 -4.95
N THR A 132 4.44 13.27 -5.74
CA THR A 132 3.90 14.62 -5.55
C THR A 132 2.72 14.63 -4.58
N TRP A 133 2.22 13.46 -4.21
CA TRP A 133 1.16 13.34 -3.22
C TRP A 133 1.70 13.81 -1.86
N PHE A 134 1.24 15.00 -1.51
CA PHE A 134 1.56 15.73 -0.32
C PHE A 134 0.35 16.59 0.02
N MET A 135 0.12 16.83 1.31
CA MET A 135 -1.02 17.62 1.78
C MET A 135 -0.54 18.97 2.35
N PRO A 136 -0.25 19.97 1.48
CA PRO A 136 0.23 21.28 1.91
C PRO A 136 -0.75 21.95 2.87
N ALA A 137 -0.22 22.65 3.86
CA ALA A 137 -0.98 23.45 4.82
C ALA A 137 -2.01 22.65 5.66
N THR A 138 -1.83 21.32 5.75
CA THR A 138 -2.56 20.48 6.68
C THR A 138 -1.67 20.08 7.84
N ARG A 139 -2.26 19.53 8.91
CA ARG A 139 -1.52 18.96 10.04
C ARG A 139 -0.62 17.78 9.63
N TYR A 140 -0.77 17.26 8.41
CA TYR A 140 -0.12 16.08 7.85
C TYR A 140 1.03 16.41 6.88
N GLU A 141 1.60 17.62 6.95
CA GLU A 141 2.68 18.07 6.05
C GLU A 141 3.96 17.20 6.09
N HIS A 142 4.09 16.30 7.06
CA HIS A 142 5.20 15.36 7.12
C HIS A 142 4.89 13.99 6.51
N ARG A 143 3.68 13.79 5.96
CA ARG A 143 3.26 12.53 5.33
C ARG A 143 3.36 12.60 3.81
N ARG A 144 3.71 11.46 3.23
CA ARG A 144 3.98 11.26 1.80
C ARG A 144 3.08 10.15 1.26
N ALA A 145 3.24 9.84 -0.02
CA ALA A 145 2.61 8.66 -0.60
C ALA A 145 2.94 7.42 0.22
N MET A 146 1.99 6.48 0.28
CA MET A 146 2.10 5.30 1.14
C MET A 146 3.34 4.45 0.82
N MET A 147 3.74 4.40 -0.45
CA MET A 147 4.99 3.77 -0.89
C MET A 147 6.23 4.44 -0.30
N GLU A 148 6.28 5.77 -0.26
CA GLU A 148 7.39 6.49 0.37
C GLU A 148 7.42 6.28 1.89
N GLU A 149 6.25 6.18 2.53
CA GLU A 149 6.19 5.83 3.96
C GLU A 149 6.71 4.42 4.24
N ALA A 150 6.44 3.45 3.35
CA ALA A 150 6.99 2.09 3.47
C ALA A 150 8.52 2.07 3.39
N GLN A 151 9.10 2.91 2.54
CA GLN A 151 10.54 3.15 2.47
C GLN A 151 11.07 3.85 3.72
N GLU A 152 10.38 4.89 4.19
CA GLU A 152 10.76 5.69 5.36
C GLU A 152 10.92 4.81 6.61
N VAL A 153 9.97 3.89 6.87
CA VAL A 153 10.01 3.05 8.07
C VAL A 153 11.16 2.03 8.06
N LYS A 154 11.76 1.75 6.90
CA LYS A 154 12.90 0.85 6.72
C LYS A 154 14.23 1.58 6.58
N ALA A 155 14.21 2.90 6.37
CA ALA A 155 15.42 3.66 6.14
C ALA A 155 16.29 3.73 7.41
N SER A 156 17.55 3.31 7.25
CA SER A 156 18.59 3.44 8.27
C SER A 156 19.93 3.70 7.60
N VAL A 157 20.71 4.62 8.15
CA VAL A 157 22.06 4.96 7.66
C VAL A 157 22.99 5.16 8.85
N TYR A 158 24.22 4.67 8.75
CA TYR A 158 25.25 4.99 9.72
C TYR A 158 25.91 6.32 9.37
N ASP A 159 25.75 7.33 10.22
CA ASP A 159 26.45 8.60 10.10
C ASP A 159 27.84 8.48 10.73
N SER A 160 28.88 8.53 9.89
CA SER A 160 30.28 8.47 10.32
C SER A 160 30.72 9.70 11.12
N THR A 161 30.06 10.84 10.94
CA THR A 161 30.39 12.11 11.60
C THR A 161 29.96 12.07 13.06
N GLU A 162 28.71 11.69 13.29
CA GLU A 162 28.12 11.60 14.64
C GLU A 162 28.31 10.21 15.27
N ARG A 163 28.88 9.26 14.52
CA ARG A 163 29.11 7.86 14.93
C ARG A 163 27.85 7.15 15.43
N LYS A 164 26.71 7.45 14.82
CA LYS A 164 25.39 6.92 15.21
C LYS A 164 24.59 6.50 13.98
N TYR A 165 23.63 5.61 14.18
CA TYR A 165 22.61 5.34 13.17
C TYR A 165 21.54 6.42 13.19
N ILE A 166 21.22 6.97 12.02
CA ILE A 166 20.04 7.80 11.75
C ILE A 166 18.96 6.94 11.11
N TYR A 167 17.69 7.33 11.30
CA TYR A 167 16.53 6.54 10.86
C TYR A 167 15.41 7.43 10.32
N GLY A 168 14.42 6.82 9.66
CA GLY A 168 13.21 7.52 9.23
C GLY A 168 13.44 8.50 8.08
N GLN A 169 12.76 9.64 8.12
CA GLN A 169 12.80 10.63 7.04
C GLN A 169 14.22 11.19 6.80
N GLU A 170 14.98 11.46 7.86
CA GLU A 170 16.36 11.94 7.76
C GLU A 170 17.28 10.92 7.06
N ALA A 171 17.13 9.63 7.41
CA ALA A 171 17.86 8.55 6.75
C ALA A 171 17.43 8.39 5.29
N LEU A 172 16.13 8.45 5.01
CA LEU A 172 15.59 8.34 3.65
C LEU A 172 16.11 9.46 2.74
N ASP A 173 16.12 10.70 3.23
CA ASP A 173 16.65 11.85 2.50
C ASP A 173 18.16 11.72 2.28
N THR A 174 18.89 11.18 3.24
CA THR A 174 20.33 10.91 3.12
C THR A 174 20.61 9.84 2.05
N ILE A 175 19.85 8.73 2.04
CA ILE A 175 19.96 7.68 1.02
C ILE A 175 19.67 8.24 -0.37
N ARG A 176 18.65 9.10 -0.50
CA ARG A 176 18.25 9.67 -1.79
C ARG A 176 19.27 10.65 -2.37
N ARG A 177 20.05 11.33 -1.52
CA ARG A 177 21.11 12.26 -1.93
C ARG A 177 22.42 11.57 -2.30
N ASN A 178 22.63 10.34 -1.84
CA ASN A 178 23.90 9.61 -1.96
C ASN A 178 23.69 8.33 -2.79
N THR A 179 24.24 8.30 -4.00
CA THR A 179 23.98 7.22 -4.98
C THR A 179 24.54 5.87 -4.57
N ASP A 180 25.55 5.84 -3.72
CA ASP A 180 26.16 4.65 -3.13
C ASP A 180 25.25 3.96 -2.10
N LEU A 181 24.43 4.73 -1.39
CA LEU A 181 23.48 4.22 -0.39
C LEU A 181 22.18 3.70 -1.02
N TYR A 182 21.92 4.00 -2.29
CA TYR A 182 20.64 3.67 -2.96
C TYR A 182 20.32 2.16 -2.96
N ARG A 183 21.34 1.30 -2.88
CA ARG A 183 21.15 -0.16 -2.84
C ARG A 183 20.75 -0.71 -1.47
N GLN A 184 20.79 0.11 -0.42
CA GLN A 184 20.46 -0.30 0.94
C GLN A 184 18.96 -0.33 1.20
N LEU A 185 18.19 0.40 0.38
CA LEU A 185 16.74 0.47 0.51
C LEU A 185 16.09 -0.27 -0.64
N ALA A 186 15.14 -1.15 -0.33
CA ALA A 186 14.29 -1.76 -1.33
C ALA A 186 13.61 -0.65 -2.16
N SER A 187 13.79 -0.71 -3.47
CA SER A 187 13.21 0.25 -4.42
C SER A 187 12.03 -0.35 -5.18
N ARG A 188 11.84 -1.68 -5.10
CA ARG A 188 10.75 -2.40 -5.77
C ARG A 188 9.68 -2.80 -4.78
N TYR A 189 8.43 -2.85 -5.25
CA TYR A 189 7.27 -3.13 -4.41
C TYR A 189 6.56 -4.41 -4.82
N ILE A 190 6.08 -5.13 -3.81
CA ILE A 190 5.06 -6.18 -3.96
C ILE A 190 3.79 -5.66 -3.31
N LEU A 191 2.74 -5.47 -4.10
CA LEU A 191 1.47 -4.93 -3.65
C LEU A 191 0.49 -6.08 -3.40
N ILE A 192 0.11 -6.28 -2.14
CA ILE A 192 -0.96 -7.18 -1.74
C ILE A 192 -2.22 -6.33 -1.58
N GLY A 193 -3.06 -6.29 -2.61
CA GLY A 193 -4.29 -5.52 -2.63
C GLY A 193 -5.48 -6.35 -2.20
N HIS A 194 -6.17 -5.97 -1.13
CA HIS A 194 -7.41 -6.62 -0.70
C HIS A 194 -8.63 -5.74 -0.97
N SER A 195 -9.73 -6.36 -1.42
CA SER A 195 -10.95 -5.67 -1.83
C SER A 195 -10.62 -4.58 -2.87
N MET A 196 -11.12 -3.35 -2.72
CA MET A 196 -10.78 -2.23 -3.59
C MET A 196 -9.27 -1.91 -3.64
N GLY A 197 -8.47 -2.37 -2.67
CA GLY A 197 -7.02 -2.18 -2.68
C GLY A 197 -6.32 -2.81 -3.89
N GLY A 198 -6.86 -3.91 -4.43
CA GLY A 198 -6.34 -4.50 -5.68
C GLY A 198 -6.68 -3.67 -6.92
N VAL A 199 -7.85 -3.03 -6.93
CA VAL A 199 -8.22 -2.09 -8.00
C VAL A 199 -7.34 -0.84 -7.93
N VAL A 200 -7.10 -0.30 -6.72
CA VAL A 200 -6.17 0.83 -6.51
C VAL A 200 -4.75 0.48 -6.96
N SER A 201 -4.26 -0.72 -6.62
CA SER A 201 -2.93 -1.17 -7.04
C SER A 201 -2.82 -1.25 -8.56
N ARG A 202 -3.87 -1.76 -9.22
CA ARG A 202 -3.95 -1.82 -10.69
C ARG A 202 -4.00 -0.42 -11.31
N GLU A 203 -4.79 0.47 -10.74
CA GLU A 203 -4.92 1.85 -11.20
C GLU A 203 -3.58 2.60 -11.11
N TYR A 204 -2.80 2.39 -10.02
CA TYR A 204 -1.47 2.96 -9.87
C TYR A 204 -0.53 2.52 -11.01
N VAL A 205 -0.44 1.22 -11.29
CA VAL A 205 0.49 0.73 -12.34
C VAL A 205 0.03 1.03 -13.77
N GLN A 206 -1.24 1.36 -13.97
CA GLN A 206 -1.79 1.77 -15.25
C GLN A 206 -1.81 3.28 -15.46
N GLY A 207 -1.64 4.06 -14.39
CA GLY A 207 -1.67 5.52 -14.42
C GLY A 207 -0.39 6.14 -14.98
N ASP A 208 -0.51 7.36 -15.51
CA ASP A 208 0.62 8.11 -16.08
C ASP A 208 1.65 8.55 -15.02
N PHE A 209 1.30 8.43 -13.74
CA PHE A 209 2.14 8.73 -12.57
C PHE A 209 2.84 7.49 -12.01
N TYR A 210 2.78 6.34 -12.71
CA TYR A 210 3.49 5.14 -12.33
C TYR A 210 5.01 5.31 -12.45
N ASN A 211 5.75 4.97 -11.40
CA ASN A 211 7.21 5.16 -11.34
C ASN A 211 8.03 3.95 -11.83
N GLY A 212 7.39 2.89 -12.35
CA GLY A 212 8.10 1.67 -12.77
C GLY A 212 8.63 0.82 -11.61
N ASP A 213 8.10 1.01 -10.40
CA ASP A 213 8.64 0.46 -9.16
C ASP A 213 7.89 -0.76 -8.61
N VAL A 214 6.81 -1.21 -9.24
CA VAL A 214 6.05 -2.40 -8.82
C VAL A 214 6.54 -3.64 -9.58
N ASP A 215 6.91 -4.68 -8.85
CA ASP A 215 7.28 -5.98 -9.44
C ASP A 215 6.09 -6.92 -9.54
N LYS A 216 5.24 -6.95 -8.50
CA LYS A 216 4.10 -7.86 -8.41
C LYS A 216 2.91 -7.20 -7.77
N ILE A 217 1.73 -7.57 -8.26
CA ILE A 217 0.44 -7.28 -7.61
C ILE A 217 -0.24 -8.62 -7.31
N ILE A 218 -0.57 -8.82 -6.05
CA ILE A 218 -1.32 -9.97 -5.55
C ILE A 218 -2.67 -9.42 -5.08
N THR A 219 -3.76 -9.93 -5.62
CA THR A 219 -5.10 -9.41 -5.28
C THR A 219 -5.91 -10.43 -4.51
N LEU A 220 -6.48 -10.01 -3.39
CA LEU A 220 -7.30 -10.82 -2.51
C LEU A 220 -8.73 -10.27 -2.53
N ASP A 221 -9.66 -11.05 -3.07
CA ASP A 221 -11.10 -10.70 -3.15
C ASP A 221 -11.38 -9.29 -3.71
N SER A 222 -10.61 -8.89 -4.73
CA SER A 222 -10.76 -7.58 -5.36
C SER A 222 -11.87 -7.58 -6.42
N PRO A 223 -12.82 -6.64 -6.37
CA PRO A 223 -13.92 -6.56 -7.33
C PRO A 223 -13.44 -5.90 -8.65
N HIS A 224 -12.61 -6.61 -9.41
CA HIS A 224 -12.01 -6.11 -10.66
C HIS A 224 -13.03 -5.70 -11.72
N GLU A 225 -14.19 -6.34 -11.71
CA GLU A 225 -15.33 -6.08 -12.61
C GLU A 225 -16.49 -5.38 -11.90
N GLY A 226 -16.25 -4.84 -10.71
CA GLY A 226 -17.28 -4.32 -9.82
C GLY A 226 -17.93 -5.40 -8.96
N THR A 227 -19.02 -5.05 -8.28
CA THR A 227 -19.72 -5.93 -7.35
C THR A 227 -21.23 -5.89 -7.58
N GLY A 228 -21.84 -7.08 -7.70
CA GLY A 228 -23.30 -7.22 -7.82
C GLY A 228 -24.06 -6.64 -6.63
N ALA A 229 -23.45 -6.62 -5.43
CA ALA A 229 -24.06 -6.05 -4.23
C ALA A 229 -24.34 -4.54 -4.38
N LEU A 230 -23.47 -3.81 -5.07
CA LEU A 230 -23.70 -2.39 -5.37
C LEU A 230 -24.87 -2.20 -6.33
N ASN A 231 -24.94 -3.02 -7.38
CA ASN A 231 -26.04 -2.98 -8.35
C ASN A 231 -27.38 -3.25 -7.67
N MET A 232 -27.44 -4.21 -6.74
CA MET A 232 -28.65 -4.49 -5.97
C MET A 232 -29.07 -3.31 -5.08
N ARG A 233 -28.13 -2.67 -4.37
CA ARG A 233 -28.42 -1.48 -3.56
C ARG A 233 -28.93 -0.31 -4.40
N LEU A 234 -28.31 -0.07 -5.55
CA LEU A 234 -28.75 0.98 -6.47
C LEU A 234 -30.16 0.69 -7.02
N GLY A 235 -30.41 -0.57 -7.39
CA GLY A 235 -31.73 -1.03 -7.82
C GLY A 235 -32.81 -0.79 -6.75
N LEU A 236 -32.51 -1.14 -5.49
CA LEU A 236 -33.41 -0.89 -4.36
C LEU A 236 -33.67 0.61 -4.15
N LEU A 237 -32.62 1.43 -4.19
CA LEU A 237 -32.74 2.89 -4.05
C LEU A 237 -33.64 3.48 -5.15
N LEU A 238 -33.40 3.10 -6.41
CA LEU A 238 -34.20 3.52 -7.55
C LEU A 238 -35.67 3.07 -7.43
N PHE A 239 -35.90 1.85 -6.94
CA PHE A 239 -37.23 1.33 -6.67
C PHE A 239 -37.96 2.15 -5.59
N CYS A 240 -37.31 2.39 -4.44
CA CYS A 240 -37.85 3.21 -3.36
C CYS A 240 -38.16 4.64 -3.83
N MET A 241 -37.27 5.27 -4.60
CA MET A 241 -37.51 6.60 -5.16
C MET A 241 -38.69 6.64 -6.13
N LYS A 242 -38.90 5.58 -6.93
CA LYS A 242 -40.09 5.45 -7.79
C LYS A 242 -41.38 5.37 -6.97
N ILE A 243 -41.40 4.60 -5.89
CA ILE A 243 -42.56 4.51 -4.98
C ILE A 243 -42.86 5.88 -4.34
N CYS A 244 -41.85 6.56 -3.79
CA CYS A 244 -42.04 7.87 -3.18
C CYS A 244 -42.60 8.91 -4.17
N ARG A 245 -42.11 8.91 -5.43
CA ARG A 245 -42.65 9.80 -6.48
C ARG A 245 -44.10 9.49 -6.85
N ARG A 246 -44.54 8.24 -6.75
CA ARG A 246 -45.92 7.83 -7.06
C ARG A 246 -46.88 8.28 -5.95
N ASN A 247 -46.53 8.02 -4.70
CA ASN A 247 -47.30 8.47 -3.53
C ASN A 247 -47.43 10.00 -3.46
N PHE A 248 -46.39 10.74 -3.87
CA PHE A 248 -46.44 12.21 -3.90
C PHE A 248 -47.36 12.78 -5.00
N LYS A 249 -47.59 12.03 -6.09
CA LYS A 249 -48.58 12.40 -7.12
C LYS A 249 -50.01 12.05 -6.68
N GLU A 250 -50.19 10.94 -5.99
CA GLU A 250 -51.50 10.50 -5.47
C GLU A 250 -52.01 11.40 -4.32
N ASN A 251 -51.12 12.00 -3.54
CA ASN A 251 -51.46 12.93 -2.44
C ASN A 251 -51.59 14.43 -2.84
N ARG A 252 -51.61 14.75 -4.15
CA ARG A 252 -51.80 16.12 -4.68
C ARG A 252 -53.23 16.38 -5.19
N VAL A 253 -54.21 15.68 -4.64
CA VAL A 253 -55.65 15.88 -4.91
C VAL A 253 -56.30 16.48 -3.67
#